data_AF-A0A7H9DJT5-F1
#
_entry.id   AF-A0A7H9DJT5-F1
#
_cell.length_a   1.000
_cell.length_b   1.000
_cell.length_c   1.000
_cell.angle_alpha   90.00
_cell.angle_beta   90.00
_cell.angle_gamma   90.00
#
_symmetry.space_group_name_H-M   'P 1'
#
loop_
_entity.id
_entity.type
_entity.pdbx_description
1 polymer ?
#
loop_
_entity_poly.entity_id
_entity_poly.type
_entity_poly.pdbx_seq_one_letter_code
_entity_poly.pdbx_strand_id
1 'polypeptide(L)'
;MAKVTHLDINYKTEELFEAFRKDFGNKDLYMVDELHGEMIDASSESPFYGIYVGEKIAARMALYRKGDVEETYFPDYEDYLVVWKLEVLEKYWGKGYGSDLLAFAKSFGHPIKAIARFESKNFFIKNGFTDLEAKNDDGHDILIWTP
;
A
#
# COMPACT_ATOMS: atom_id res chain seq x y z
N MET A 1 15.98 2.01 8.62
CA MET A 1 14.56 2.38 8.51
C MET A 1 14.46 3.87 8.24
N ALA A 2 13.93 4.21 7.07
CA ALA A 2 13.46 5.56 6.79
C ALA A 2 12.22 5.88 7.64
N LYS A 3 11.99 7.18 7.88
CA LYS A 3 10.80 7.63 8.62
C LYS A 3 9.58 7.54 7.72
N VAL A 4 8.63 6.69 8.10
CA VAL A 4 7.30 6.62 7.47
C VAL A 4 6.39 7.68 8.10
N THR A 5 5.67 8.42 7.26
CA THR A 5 4.75 9.49 7.68
C THR A 5 3.38 9.26 7.08
N HIS A 6 2.33 9.47 7.87
CA HIS A 6 0.96 9.56 7.38
C HIS A 6 0.81 10.77 6.45
N LEU A 7 0.04 10.64 5.37
CA LEU A 7 -0.13 11.63 4.32
C LEU A 7 -1.57 12.16 4.31
N ASP A 8 -1.79 13.37 4.81
CA ASP A 8 -3.10 14.03 4.72
C ASP A 8 -3.54 14.21 3.27
N ILE A 9 -4.82 13.95 2.96
CA ILE A 9 -5.36 14.24 1.62
C ILE A 9 -5.61 15.75 1.53
N ASN A 10 -4.80 16.42 0.73
CA ASN A 10 -4.94 17.83 0.38
C ASN A 10 -4.35 18.08 -1.02
N TYR A 11 -4.45 19.32 -1.52
CA TYR A 11 -3.94 19.70 -2.85
C TYR A 11 -2.44 19.40 -3.04
N LYS A 12 -1.61 19.48 -2.00
CA LYS A 12 -0.17 19.15 -2.11
C LYS A 12 0.04 17.66 -2.29
N THR A 13 -0.77 16.84 -1.65
CA THR A 13 -0.71 15.38 -1.77
C THR A 13 -1.11 14.93 -3.18
N GLU A 14 -2.06 15.61 -3.81
CA GLU A 14 -2.41 15.37 -5.22
C GLU A 14 -1.24 15.63 -6.18
N GLU A 15 -0.53 16.75 -5.99
CA GLU A 15 0.67 17.11 -6.76
C GLU A 15 1.82 16.11 -6.53
N LEU A 16 2.07 15.72 -5.28
CA LEU A 16 3.06 14.70 -4.93
C LEU A 16 2.78 13.36 -5.61
N PHE A 17 1.51 13.03 -5.81
CA PHE A 17 1.08 11.82 -6.46
C PHE A 17 1.14 11.87 -7.99
N GLU A 18 1.18 13.05 -8.60
CA GLU A 18 1.47 13.17 -10.04
C GLU A 18 2.84 12.60 -10.42
N ALA A 19 3.83 12.65 -9.53
CA ALA A 19 5.14 12.06 -9.78
C ALA A 19 5.03 10.54 -10.01
N PHE A 20 4.20 9.86 -9.22
CA PHE A 20 3.93 8.43 -9.37
C PHE A 20 3.12 8.15 -10.65
N ARG A 21 2.22 9.06 -11.06
CA ARG A 21 1.48 8.93 -12.34
C ARG A 21 2.41 8.99 -13.55
N LYS A 22 3.44 9.85 -13.51
CA LYS A 22 4.42 10.01 -14.60
C LYS A 22 5.36 8.82 -14.72
N ASP A 23 5.82 8.28 -13.59
CA ASP A 23 6.76 7.14 -13.57
C ASP A 23 6.09 5.82 -14.00
N PHE A 24 4.83 5.59 -13.64
CA PHE A 24 4.13 4.32 -13.91
C PHE A 24 3.14 4.36 -15.09
N GLY A 25 2.95 5.52 -15.71
CA GLY A 25 2.31 5.69 -17.02
C GLY A 25 0.82 5.34 -17.14
N ASN A 26 0.16 4.90 -16.06
CA ASN A 26 -1.20 4.38 -16.16
C ASN A 26 -2.25 5.39 -15.67
N LYS A 27 -3.13 5.80 -16.59
CA LYS A 27 -4.25 6.70 -16.29
C LYS A 27 -5.25 6.06 -15.33
N ASP A 28 -5.42 4.74 -15.36
CA ASP A 28 -6.39 3.99 -14.54
C ASP A 28 -6.02 3.90 -13.04
N LEU A 29 -4.86 4.44 -12.63
CA LEU A 29 -4.47 4.60 -11.22
C LEU A 29 -5.12 5.84 -10.57
N TYR A 30 -6.35 6.15 -10.97
CA TYR A 30 -7.09 7.33 -10.52
C TYR A 30 -7.27 7.29 -9.01
N MET A 31 -6.65 8.27 -8.35
CA MET A 31 -6.83 8.53 -6.94
C MET A 31 -8.12 9.28 -6.65
N VAL A 32 -8.55 10.19 -7.53
CA VAL A 32 -9.59 11.16 -7.19
C VAL A 32 -10.96 10.48 -7.06
N ASP A 33 -11.31 9.55 -7.94
CA ASP A 33 -12.64 8.94 -7.93
C ASP A 33 -12.76 7.78 -6.91
N GLU A 34 -11.72 6.92 -6.78
CA GLU A 34 -11.70 5.83 -5.79
C GLU A 34 -11.63 6.37 -4.34
N LEU A 35 -10.85 7.44 -4.08
CA LEU A 35 -10.80 8.03 -2.75
C LEU A 35 -12.10 8.73 -2.38
N HIS A 36 -12.75 9.44 -3.31
CA HIS A 36 -14.06 10.02 -3.00
C HIS A 36 -15.11 8.95 -2.69
N GLY A 37 -15.03 7.77 -3.33
CA GLY A 37 -15.91 6.64 -3.04
C GLY A 37 -15.66 6.01 -1.66
N GLU A 38 -14.39 5.74 -1.31
CA GLU A 38 -14.03 5.08 -0.04
C GLU A 38 -14.03 6.04 1.18
N MET A 39 -13.78 7.33 0.99
CA MET A 39 -13.84 8.36 2.05
C MET A 39 -15.26 8.63 2.56
N ILE A 40 -16.30 8.14 1.89
CA ILE A 40 -17.69 8.30 2.34
C ILE A 40 -18.03 7.31 3.48
N ASP A 41 -17.34 6.16 3.57
CA ASP A 41 -17.69 5.08 4.52
C ASP A 41 -16.75 4.98 5.75
N ALA A 42 -15.52 5.52 5.68
CA ALA A 42 -14.58 5.54 6.80
C ALA A 42 -14.27 6.98 7.23
N SER A 43 -14.36 7.26 8.53
CA SER A 43 -14.23 8.58 9.15
C SER A 43 -12.96 9.36 8.75
N SER A 44 -13.05 10.20 7.72
CA SER A 44 -12.24 11.40 7.39
C SER A 44 -10.70 11.34 7.29
N GLU A 45 -10.02 10.25 7.67
CA GLU A 45 -8.55 10.18 7.63
C GLU A 45 -8.03 9.43 6.39
N SER A 46 -6.95 9.95 5.82
CA SER A 46 -6.28 9.37 4.66
C SER A 46 -5.73 7.97 4.96
N PRO A 47 -5.83 6.99 4.04
CA PRO A 47 -5.18 5.69 4.20
C PRO A 47 -3.68 5.72 3.82
N PHE A 48 -3.16 6.86 3.33
CA PHE A 48 -1.83 6.89 2.74
C PHE A 48 -0.72 7.15 3.75
N TYR A 49 0.37 6.42 3.55
CA TYR A 49 1.64 6.60 4.23
C TYR A 49 2.74 6.76 3.19
N GLY A 50 3.79 7.51 3.51
CA GLY A 50 4.89 7.75 2.60
C GLY A 50 6.22 7.98 3.29
N ILE A 51 7.26 8.01 2.46
CA ILE A 51 8.64 8.30 2.85
C ILE A 51 9.11 9.49 2.04
N TYR A 52 9.68 10.49 2.71
CA TYR A 52 10.28 11.66 2.09
C TYR A 52 11.81 11.56 2.09
N VAL A 53 12.44 12.04 1.02
CA VAL A 53 13.88 12.26 0.90
C VAL A 53 14.10 13.75 0.63
N GLY A 54 14.49 14.48 1.67
CA GLY A 54 14.39 15.95 1.66
C GLY A 54 12.94 16.37 1.59
N GLU A 55 12.61 17.25 0.64
CA GLU A 55 11.24 17.75 0.43
C GLU A 55 10.44 16.91 -0.58
N LYS A 56 11.04 15.86 -1.16
CA LYS A 56 10.40 15.05 -2.21
C LYS A 56 9.90 13.74 -1.66
N ILE A 57 8.66 13.40 -1.97
CA ILE A 57 8.14 12.06 -1.73
C ILE A 57 8.94 11.04 -2.55
N ALA A 58 9.29 9.93 -1.93
CA ALA A 58 10.11 8.88 -2.52
C ALA A 58 9.35 7.56 -2.68
N ALA A 59 8.49 7.25 -1.71
CA ALA A 59 7.66 6.06 -1.71
C ALA A 59 6.33 6.33 -1.02
N ARG A 60 5.32 5.54 -1.35
CA ARG A 60 3.99 5.57 -0.72
C ARG A 60 3.38 4.18 -0.63
N MET A 61 2.41 4.02 0.27
CA MET A 61 1.45 2.92 0.28
C MET A 61 0.10 3.41 0.78
N ALA A 62 -0.98 2.76 0.37
CA ALA A 62 -2.24 2.77 1.09
C ALA A 62 -2.22 1.63 2.12
N LEU A 63 -2.55 1.95 3.37
CA LEU A 63 -2.68 0.99 4.46
C LEU A 63 -4.03 1.21 5.13
N TYR A 64 -4.90 0.20 5.02
CA TYR A 64 -6.22 0.23 5.61
C TYR A 64 -6.39 -0.93 6.58
N ARG A 65 -7.19 -0.70 7.61
CA ARG A 65 -7.62 -1.71 8.57
C ARG A 65 -9.03 -2.13 8.21
N LYS A 66 -9.24 -3.43 8.01
CA LYS A 66 -10.56 -3.98 7.67
C LYS A 66 -11.15 -4.57 8.94
N GLY A 67 -12.23 -3.95 9.43
CA GLY A 67 -12.88 -4.33 10.68
C GLY A 67 -13.57 -5.71 10.66
N ASP A 68 -13.82 -6.29 9.48
CA ASP A 68 -14.31 -7.66 9.31
C ASP A 68 -13.26 -8.47 8.55
N VAL A 69 -12.75 -9.52 9.18
CA VAL A 69 -11.70 -10.37 8.60
C VAL A 69 -12.18 -11.23 7.44
N GLU A 70 -11.33 -11.42 6.44
CA GLU A 70 -11.55 -12.45 5.43
C GLU A 70 -11.15 -13.82 6.00
N GLU A 71 -12.09 -14.52 6.66
CA GLU A 71 -11.83 -15.83 7.31
C GLU A 71 -11.15 -16.85 6.39
N THR A 72 -11.42 -16.79 5.07
CA THR A 72 -10.75 -17.62 4.06
C THR A 72 -9.23 -17.46 4.08
N TYR A 73 -8.72 -16.27 4.40
CA TYR A 73 -7.29 -15.95 4.41
C TYR A 73 -6.71 -15.88 5.82
N PHE A 74 -7.51 -15.48 6.80
CA PHE A 74 -7.07 -15.26 8.18
C PHE A 74 -8.06 -15.85 9.19
N PRO A 75 -8.23 -17.19 9.23
CA PRO A 75 -9.25 -17.84 10.06
C PRO A 75 -9.03 -17.66 11.57
N ASP A 76 -7.78 -17.41 11.99
CA ASP A 76 -7.38 -17.27 13.39
C ASP A 76 -7.31 -15.80 13.86
N TYR A 77 -7.79 -14.86 13.06
CA TYR A 77 -7.69 -13.43 13.34
C TYR A 77 -9.05 -12.75 13.27
N GLU A 78 -9.26 -11.72 14.09
CA GLU A 78 -10.49 -10.93 14.08
C GLU A 78 -10.39 -9.70 13.18
N ASP A 79 -9.17 -9.35 12.75
CA ASP A 79 -8.87 -8.11 12.03
C ASP A 79 -7.60 -8.29 11.20
N TYR A 80 -7.50 -7.53 10.11
CA TYR A 80 -6.35 -7.53 9.23
C TYR A 80 -6.11 -6.15 8.60
N LEU A 81 -4.86 -5.92 8.24
CA LEU A 81 -4.46 -4.80 7.44
C LEU A 81 -4.44 -5.18 5.97
N VAL A 82 -4.60 -4.19 5.12
CA VAL A 82 -4.38 -4.35 3.71
C VAL A 82 -3.40 -3.30 3.20
N VAL A 83 -2.38 -3.79 2.51
CA VAL A 83 -1.40 -2.98 1.81
C VAL A 83 -1.74 -2.95 0.33
N TRP A 84 -1.94 -1.75 -0.18
CA TRP A 84 -2.19 -1.52 -1.60
C TRP A 84 -1.41 -0.29 -2.10
N LYS A 85 -1.32 -0.14 -3.42
CA LYS A 85 -0.62 0.96 -4.13
C LYS A 85 0.76 1.26 -3.53
N LEU A 86 1.50 0.21 -3.13
CA LEU A 86 2.87 0.32 -2.65
C LEU A 86 3.78 0.63 -3.84
N GLU A 87 4.31 1.83 -3.87
CA GLU A 87 5.10 2.35 -4.99
C GLU A 87 6.32 3.09 -4.47
N VAL A 88 7.44 2.93 -5.18
CA VAL A 88 8.67 3.70 -4.97
C VAL A 88 8.97 4.36 -6.31
N LEU A 89 9.26 5.66 -6.33
CA LEU A 89 9.66 6.32 -7.59
C LEU A 89 10.97 5.74 -8.10
N GLU A 90 11.13 5.66 -9.42
CA GLU A 90 12.22 4.92 -10.07
C GLU A 90 13.60 5.34 -9.56
N LYS A 91 13.81 6.66 -9.44
CA LYS A 91 15.06 7.25 -8.93
C LYS A 91 15.44 6.83 -7.50
N TYR A 92 14.52 6.23 -6.75
CA TYR A 92 14.70 5.76 -5.38
C TYR A 92 14.65 4.23 -5.26
N TRP A 93 14.60 3.50 -6.37
CA TRP A 93 14.67 2.04 -6.35
C TRP A 93 15.97 1.51 -5.74
N GLY A 94 15.90 0.31 -5.17
CA GLY A 94 17.03 -0.35 -4.51
C GLY A 94 17.49 0.30 -3.19
N LYS A 95 16.81 1.37 -2.72
CA LYS A 95 17.13 2.04 -1.44
C LYS A 95 16.44 1.44 -0.22
N GLY A 96 15.58 0.44 -0.41
CA GLY A 96 14.87 -0.25 0.68
C GLY A 96 13.56 0.41 1.14
N TYR A 97 13.13 1.53 0.54
CA TYR A 97 11.94 2.27 0.99
C TYR A 97 10.64 1.46 0.92
N GLY A 98 10.47 0.60 -0.07
CA GLY A 98 9.33 -0.31 -0.09
C GLY A 98 9.33 -1.27 1.11
N SER A 99 10.50 -1.83 1.45
CA SER A 99 10.65 -2.71 2.60
C SER A 99 10.44 -1.98 3.92
N ASP A 100 10.87 -0.71 4.03
CA ASP A 100 10.58 0.13 5.20
C ASP A 100 9.07 0.38 5.37
N LEU A 101 8.33 0.60 4.27
CA LEU A 101 6.87 0.71 4.31
C LEU A 101 6.20 -0.59 4.79
N LEU A 102 6.64 -1.75 4.28
CA LEU A 102 6.15 -3.05 4.74
C LEU A 102 6.50 -3.32 6.21
N ALA A 103 7.69 -2.96 6.65
CA ALA A 103 8.09 -3.10 8.04
C ALA A 103 7.23 -2.23 8.97
N PHE A 104 6.88 -1.01 8.53
CA PHE A 104 5.92 -0.16 9.23
C PHE A 104 4.55 -0.83 9.33
N ALA A 105 4.00 -1.38 8.23
CA ALA A 105 2.73 -2.11 8.28
C ALA A 105 2.77 -3.33 9.22
N LYS A 106 3.87 -4.09 9.20
CA LYS A 106 4.06 -5.25 10.11
C LYS A 106 4.16 -4.87 11.57
N SER A 107 4.64 -3.65 11.87
CA SER A 107 4.80 -3.20 13.25
C SER A 107 3.50 -3.07 14.03
N PHE A 108 2.35 -3.02 13.34
CA PHE A 108 1.02 -3.03 13.97
C PHE A 108 0.62 -4.41 14.51
N GLY A 109 1.33 -5.49 14.19
CA GLY A 109 1.07 -6.82 14.74
C GLY A 109 -0.23 -7.49 14.24
N HIS A 110 -0.83 -6.98 13.17
CA HIS A 110 -1.99 -7.56 12.52
C HIS A 110 -1.57 -8.34 11.26
N PRO A 111 -2.30 -9.40 10.87
CA PRO A 111 -2.08 -10.04 9.57
C PRO A 111 -2.30 -9.02 8.46
N ILE A 112 -1.60 -9.21 7.33
CA ILE A 112 -1.61 -8.26 6.21
C ILE A 112 -1.97 -8.99 4.93
N LYS A 113 -3.01 -8.52 4.24
CA LYS A 113 -3.25 -8.82 2.83
C LYS A 113 -2.53 -7.79 1.96
N ALA A 114 -1.79 -8.23 0.95
CA ALA A 114 -1.11 -7.36 0.01
C ALA A 114 -1.65 -7.61 -1.40
N ILE A 115 -1.92 -6.52 -2.13
CA ILE A 115 -2.35 -6.56 -3.53
C ILE A 115 -1.16 -6.17 -4.39
N ALA A 116 -0.50 -7.16 -4.98
CA ALA A 116 0.70 -6.96 -5.81
C ALA A 116 0.33 -6.59 -7.25
N ARG A 117 0.78 -5.41 -7.69
CA ARG A 117 0.62 -4.88 -9.04
C ARG A 117 1.93 -4.90 -9.82
N PHE A 118 1.88 -4.82 -11.15
CA PHE A 118 3.06 -4.61 -12.03
C PHE A 118 4.28 -5.48 -11.67
N GLU A 119 4.10 -6.81 -11.61
CA GLU A 119 5.18 -7.77 -11.33
C GLU A 119 5.87 -7.61 -9.96
N SER A 120 5.28 -6.83 -9.04
CA SER A 120 5.81 -6.63 -7.68
C SER A 120 5.66 -7.85 -6.75
N LYS A 121 5.04 -8.93 -7.21
CA LYS A 121 4.86 -10.16 -6.44
C LYS A 121 6.14 -10.66 -5.78
N ASN A 122 7.23 -10.75 -6.56
CA ASN A 122 8.53 -11.20 -6.06
C ASN A 122 9.11 -10.29 -4.98
N PHE A 123 8.76 -9.00 -5.00
CA PHE A 123 9.16 -8.06 -3.95
C PHE A 123 8.45 -8.39 -2.62
N PHE A 124 7.13 -8.65 -2.63
CA PHE A 124 6.41 -9.04 -1.42
C PHE A 124 6.91 -10.38 -0.86
N ILE A 125 7.15 -11.38 -1.71
CA ILE A 125 7.71 -12.68 -1.29
C ILE A 125 9.07 -12.51 -0.60
N LYS A 126 9.97 -11.69 -1.15
CA LYS A 126 11.26 -11.37 -0.50
C LYS A 126 11.12 -10.65 0.84
N ASN A 127 9.98 -9.99 1.07
CA ASN A 127 9.62 -9.38 2.34
C ASN A 127 8.79 -10.33 3.23
N GLY A 128 8.80 -11.64 2.96
CA GLY A 128 8.20 -12.66 3.82
C GLY A 128 6.69 -12.84 3.65
N PHE A 129 6.10 -12.34 2.58
CA PHE A 129 4.71 -12.67 2.24
C PHE A 129 4.62 -14.01 1.51
N THR A 130 3.49 -14.71 1.70
CA THR A 130 3.14 -15.95 1.00
C THR A 130 2.19 -15.62 -0.15
N ASP A 131 2.50 -16.11 -1.35
CA ASP A 131 1.62 -16.04 -2.52
C ASP A 131 0.48 -17.05 -2.35
N LEU A 132 -0.77 -16.58 -2.45
CA LEU A 132 -1.95 -17.45 -2.39
C LEU A 132 -2.30 -18.07 -3.75
N GLU A 133 -1.58 -17.71 -4.82
CA GLU A 133 -1.90 -18.03 -6.21
C GLU A 133 -3.32 -17.58 -6.61
N ALA A 134 -3.87 -16.64 -5.84
CA ALA A 134 -5.19 -16.05 -6.02
C ALA A 134 -5.06 -14.64 -6.61
N LYS A 135 -6.12 -14.20 -7.29
CA LYS A 135 -6.21 -12.86 -7.86
C LYS A 135 -7.42 -12.11 -7.31
N ASN A 136 -7.31 -10.80 -7.14
CA ASN A 136 -8.46 -9.95 -6.86
C ASN A 136 -9.32 -9.78 -8.14
N ASP A 137 -10.44 -9.07 -8.01
CA ASP A 137 -11.36 -8.83 -9.14
C ASP A 137 -10.70 -8.09 -10.32
N ASP A 138 -9.65 -7.30 -10.05
CA ASP A 138 -8.85 -6.61 -11.06
C ASP A 138 -7.71 -7.48 -11.66
N GLY A 139 -7.61 -8.75 -11.28
CA GLY A 139 -6.58 -9.69 -11.76
C GLY A 139 -5.20 -9.55 -11.10
N HIS A 140 -5.06 -8.77 -10.04
CA HIS A 140 -3.82 -8.57 -9.29
C HIS A 140 -3.57 -9.69 -8.29
N ASP A 141 -2.30 -10.08 -8.12
CA ASP A 141 -1.93 -11.18 -7.22
C ASP A 141 -2.20 -10.80 -5.76
N ILE A 142 -2.81 -11.73 -5.02
CA ILE A 142 -3.07 -11.59 -3.59
C ILE A 142 -1.99 -12.35 -2.84
N LEU A 143 -1.30 -11.64 -1.94
CA LEU A 143 -0.35 -12.22 -1.01
C LEU A 143 -0.77 -11.94 0.42
N ILE A 144 -0.33 -12.79 1.35
CA ILE A 144 -0.61 -12.62 2.78
C ILE A 144 0.66 -12.67 3.62
N TRP A 145 0.62 -12.01 4.77
CA TRP A 145 1.60 -12.13 5.82
C TRP A 145 0.88 -12.26 7.16
N THR A 146 1.40 -13.12 8.03
CA THR A 146 0.93 -13.26 9.41
C THR A 146 2.12 -13.01 10.36
N PRO A 147 1.90 -12.41 11.55
CA PRO A 147 2.93 -12.21 12.57
C PRO A 147 3.64 -13.49 13.05
#